data_AF-A0A9P9X9C3-F1
#
_entry.id   AF-A0A9P9X9C3-F1
#
_cell.length_a   1.000
_cell.length_b   1.000
_cell.length_c   1.000
_cell.angle_alpha   90.00
_cell.angle_beta   90.00
_cell.angle_gamma   90.00
#
_symmetry.space_group_name_H-M   'P 1'
#
loop_
_entity.id
_entity.type
_entity.pdbx_description
1 polymer ?
#
loop_
_entity_poly.entity_id
_entity_poly.type
_entity_poly.pdbx_seq_one_letter_code
_entity_poly.pdbx_strand_id
1 'polypeptide(L)'
;MQPPIAQGNTPITRNEEAKDIQDAINTILEAAQKTHEPSEKMPDSPINAPRLSRDDMDETELNSEFAWDIATKLHAKNFVRLVSRKPPVLHTIYRLLNKLQMGDWGYRVNIAEMQRMHLRALQVGLVDKAVEMQVRGNAMGPEAIAKDGKLLASLLREYTQAVQDYEYMTKVSQQPFDFFVASSERYQDSYVLDKVMRKNRVGARDFADPPRMTYESMKLHALPTGPWGSEENPEPLGGTRNASAKAVLRRNFWWKIMGAVVGGAFLVGPMWLLVLQRDLYLNLGVATAFTFAFGFLIVGCVDQLDQVFASTLAYAAVLMVFVGVMFDKQFPEGA
;
A
#
# COMPACT_ATOMS: atom_id res chain seq x y z
N MET A 1 42.18 39.49 -49.64
CA MET A 1 41.36 40.07 -48.55
C MET A 1 39.92 40.13 -49.05
N GLN A 2 39.06 39.24 -48.55
CA GLN A 2 37.62 39.21 -48.82
C GLN A 2 36.89 39.55 -47.51
N PRO A 3 35.80 40.34 -47.54
CA PRO A 3 35.05 40.70 -46.34
C PRO A 3 34.11 39.57 -45.91
N PRO A 4 33.81 39.44 -44.61
CA PRO A 4 32.90 38.42 -44.10
C PRO A 4 31.44 38.77 -44.40
N ILE A 5 30.71 37.75 -44.85
CA ILE A 5 29.27 37.79 -45.16
C ILE A 5 28.49 37.76 -43.84
N ALA A 6 27.72 38.81 -43.59
CA ALA A 6 26.81 38.90 -42.45
C ALA A 6 25.62 37.95 -42.65
N GLN A 7 25.44 36.98 -41.75
CA GLN A 7 24.25 36.14 -41.67
C GLN A 7 23.10 36.96 -41.05
N GLY A 8 22.07 37.19 -41.84
CA GLY A 8 20.85 37.88 -41.42
C GLY A 8 20.01 37.01 -40.50
N ASN A 9 19.76 37.49 -39.28
CA ASN A 9 18.75 36.95 -38.39
C ASN A 9 17.36 37.30 -38.95
N THR A 10 16.68 36.31 -39.52
CA THR A 10 15.25 36.43 -39.81
C THR A 10 14.48 36.47 -38.50
N PRO A 11 13.63 37.49 -38.28
CA PRO A 11 12.80 37.56 -37.09
C PRO A 11 11.72 36.48 -37.19
N ILE A 12 11.95 35.36 -36.49
CA ILE A 12 10.93 34.34 -36.24
C ILE A 12 9.78 35.05 -35.53
N THR A 13 8.66 35.18 -36.22
CA THR A 13 7.48 35.88 -35.73
C THR A 13 6.88 35.06 -34.59
N ARG A 14 6.95 35.58 -33.36
CA ARG A 14 6.36 35.00 -32.12
C ARG A 14 4.93 34.45 -32.25
N ASN A 15 4.19 34.87 -33.28
CA ASN A 15 2.85 34.37 -33.56
C ASN A 15 2.83 32.93 -34.10
N GLU A 16 3.89 32.45 -34.76
CA GLU A 16 3.95 31.05 -35.22
C GLU A 16 4.19 30.09 -34.04
N GLU A 17 5.13 30.42 -33.14
CA GLU A 17 5.38 29.61 -31.94
C GLU A 17 4.14 29.51 -31.03
N ALA A 18 3.38 30.60 -30.90
CA ALA A 18 2.14 30.60 -30.12
C ALA A 18 1.08 29.67 -30.72
N LYS A 19 1.04 29.53 -32.05
CA LYS A 19 0.10 28.66 -32.76
C LYS A 19 0.48 27.19 -32.61
N ASP A 20 1.75 26.87 -32.73
CA ASP A 20 2.26 25.50 -32.56
C ASP A 20 2.05 24.99 -31.12
N ILE A 21 2.23 25.86 -30.12
CA ILE A 21 1.95 25.52 -28.72
C ILE A 21 0.45 25.26 -28.51
N GLN A 22 -0.42 26.06 -29.12
CA GLN A 22 -1.87 25.89 -28.97
C GLN A 22 -2.36 24.59 -29.63
N ASP A 23 -1.83 24.23 -30.80
CA ASP A 23 -2.16 22.97 -31.48
C ASP A 23 -1.65 21.76 -30.69
N ALA A 24 -0.47 21.85 -30.07
CA ALA A 24 0.04 20.81 -29.17
C ALA A 24 -0.85 20.61 -27.93
N ILE A 25 -1.32 21.70 -27.32
CA ILE A 25 -2.25 21.64 -26.17
C ILE A 25 -3.57 20.99 -26.57
N ASN A 26 -4.14 21.38 -27.71
CA ASN A 26 -5.39 20.81 -28.21
C ASN A 26 -5.26 19.30 -28.49
N THR A 27 -4.14 18.88 -29.08
CA THR A 27 -3.84 17.47 -29.35
C THR A 27 -3.74 16.65 -28.06
N ILE A 28 -3.11 17.19 -27.01
CA ILE A 28 -3.01 16.53 -25.70
C ILE A 28 -4.38 16.47 -25.03
N LEU A 29 -5.18 17.54 -25.11
CA LEU A 29 -6.53 17.59 -24.52
C LEU A 29 -7.46 16.57 -25.18
N GLU A 30 -7.38 16.42 -26.50
CA GLU A 30 -8.18 15.46 -27.27
C GLU A 30 -7.74 14.02 -26.96
N ALA A 31 -6.43 13.75 -26.83
CA ALA A 31 -5.91 12.46 -26.38
C ALA A 31 -6.34 12.10 -24.95
N ALA A 32 -6.39 13.09 -24.04
CA ALA A 32 -6.86 12.93 -22.67
C ALA A 32 -8.37 12.67 -22.59
N GLN A 33 -9.16 13.29 -23.48
CA GLN A 33 -10.61 13.01 -23.57
C GLN A 33 -10.89 11.63 -24.16
N LYS A 34 -10.08 11.18 -25.13
CA LYS A 34 -10.19 9.83 -25.72
C LYS A 34 -9.82 8.71 -24.74
N THR A 35 -8.96 8.99 -23.76
CA THR A 35 -8.62 8.06 -22.67
C THR A 35 -9.63 8.07 -21.53
N HIS A 36 -10.59 9.00 -21.55
CA HIS A 36 -11.72 9.09 -20.61
C HIS A 36 -13.03 8.56 -21.19
N GLU A 37 -13.00 7.75 -22.27
CA GLU A 37 -14.13 6.85 -22.50
C GLU A 37 -14.27 5.93 -21.27
N PRO A 38 -15.46 5.88 -20.64
CA PRO A 38 -15.68 5.03 -19.48
C PRO A 38 -15.64 3.57 -19.94
N SER A 39 -14.45 3.00 -19.95
CA SER A 39 -14.21 1.56 -20.00
C SER A 39 -14.62 0.94 -18.66
N GLU A 40 -15.91 1.02 -18.37
CA GLU A 40 -16.60 0.19 -17.39
C GLU A 40 -18.10 0.32 -17.68
N LYS A 41 -18.50 -0.29 -18.80
CA LYS A 41 -19.82 -0.92 -18.82
C LYS A 41 -19.74 -2.02 -17.78
N MET A 42 -20.15 -1.68 -16.56
CA MET A 42 -20.36 -2.63 -15.46
C MET A 42 -21.02 -3.86 -16.07
N PRO A 43 -20.47 -5.08 -15.90
CA PRO A 43 -21.10 -6.27 -16.47
C PRO A 43 -22.55 -6.27 -15.99
N ASP A 44 -23.47 -6.31 -16.96
CA ASP A 44 -24.90 -6.43 -16.70
C ASP A 44 -25.07 -7.54 -15.65
N SER A 45 -25.83 -7.22 -14.60
CA SER A 45 -26.10 -8.07 -13.44
C SER A 45 -26.19 -9.55 -13.84
N PRO A 46 -25.61 -10.48 -13.05
CA PRO A 46 -25.53 -11.87 -13.43
C PRO A 46 -26.91 -12.39 -13.82
N ILE A 47 -27.06 -12.63 -15.12
CA ILE A 47 -28.19 -13.32 -15.73
C ILE A 47 -28.34 -14.63 -14.96
N ASN A 48 -29.48 -14.77 -14.28
CA ASN A 48 -30.05 -15.99 -13.72
C ASN A 48 -29.05 -17.15 -13.63
N ALA A 49 -28.32 -17.21 -12.51
CA ALA A 49 -27.59 -18.42 -12.15
C ALA A 49 -28.57 -19.60 -12.24
N PRO A 50 -28.26 -20.66 -13.01
CA PRO A 50 -29.13 -21.83 -13.09
C PRO A 50 -29.37 -22.34 -11.68
N ARG A 51 -30.65 -22.46 -11.29
CA ARG A 51 -31.04 -23.07 -10.01
C ARG A 51 -30.48 -24.47 -9.99
N LEU A 52 -29.41 -24.67 -9.22
CA LEU A 52 -28.80 -25.97 -8.96
C LEU A 52 -29.89 -26.90 -8.43
N SER A 53 -29.94 -28.12 -8.96
CA SER A 53 -30.88 -29.14 -8.48
C SER A 53 -30.55 -29.48 -7.03
N ARG A 54 -31.58 -29.75 -6.21
CA ARG A 54 -31.46 -29.87 -4.75
C ARG A 54 -30.55 -31.03 -4.31
N ASP A 55 -30.38 -32.05 -5.16
CA ASP A 55 -29.49 -33.20 -4.92
C ASP A 55 -28.01 -32.90 -5.20
N ASP A 56 -27.69 -31.85 -5.98
CA ASP A 56 -26.29 -31.45 -6.23
C ASP A 56 -25.70 -30.57 -5.11
N MET A 57 -26.54 -30.08 -4.19
CA MET A 57 -26.07 -29.23 -3.08
C MET A 57 -25.38 -30.03 -1.98
N ASP A 58 -25.78 -31.28 -1.72
CA ASP A 58 -25.32 -32.04 -0.54
C ASP A 58 -23.80 -32.37 -0.58
N GLU A 59 -23.25 -32.76 -1.73
CA GLU A 59 -21.80 -33.03 -1.85
C GLU A 59 -20.94 -31.74 -1.90
N THR A 60 -21.52 -30.63 -2.34
CA THR A 60 -20.83 -29.33 -2.38
C THR A 60 -20.73 -28.74 -0.96
N GLU A 61 -21.78 -28.91 -0.15
CA GLU A 61 -21.81 -28.45 1.25
C GLU A 61 -20.81 -29.21 2.14
N LEU A 62 -20.69 -30.53 1.98
CA LEU A 62 -19.77 -31.37 2.78
C LEU A 62 -18.29 -31.01 2.57
N ASN A 63 -17.88 -30.76 1.32
CA ASN A 63 -16.50 -30.34 1.01
C ASN A 63 -16.21 -28.91 1.50
N SER A 64 -17.24 -28.07 1.59
CA SER A 64 -17.14 -26.73 2.16
C SER A 64 -16.84 -26.79 3.67
N GLU A 65 -17.52 -27.65 4.42
CA GLU A 65 -17.35 -27.73 5.89
C GLU A 65 -15.91 -28.09 6.30
N PHE A 66 -15.30 -29.09 5.66
CA PHE A 66 -13.91 -29.49 5.93
C PHE A 66 -12.91 -28.35 5.65
N ALA A 67 -13.08 -27.65 4.53
CA ALA A 67 -12.23 -26.53 4.17
C ALA A 67 -12.35 -25.36 5.17
N TRP A 68 -13.57 -25.05 5.61
CA TRP A 68 -13.82 -24.03 6.62
C TRP A 68 -13.31 -24.42 8.02
N ASP A 69 -13.42 -25.68 8.43
CA ASP A 69 -12.84 -26.16 9.70
C ASP A 69 -11.31 -25.98 9.72
N ILE A 70 -10.62 -26.32 8.64
CA ILE A 70 -9.17 -26.09 8.54
C ILE A 70 -8.85 -24.58 8.55
N ALA A 71 -9.57 -23.80 7.75
CA ALA A 71 -9.31 -22.37 7.62
C ALA A 71 -9.56 -21.62 8.95
N THR A 72 -10.62 -21.96 9.67
CA THR A 72 -10.95 -21.37 10.97
C THR A 72 -9.89 -21.73 12.01
N LYS A 73 -9.43 -22.99 12.08
CA LYS A 73 -8.34 -23.39 13.00
C LYS A 73 -7.04 -22.61 12.76
N LEU A 74 -6.72 -22.30 11.51
CA LEU A 74 -5.51 -21.55 11.14
C LEU A 74 -5.63 -20.04 11.45
N HIS A 75 -6.81 -19.44 11.26
CA HIS A 75 -6.97 -17.97 11.31
C HIS A 75 -7.73 -17.43 12.54
N ALA A 76 -8.38 -18.29 13.35
CA ALA A 76 -9.22 -17.90 14.49
C ALA A 76 -8.58 -16.88 15.45
N LYS A 77 -7.25 -16.94 15.61
CA LYS A 77 -6.54 -16.13 16.61
C LYS A 77 -6.28 -14.68 16.18
N ASN A 78 -6.48 -14.35 14.91
CA ASN A 78 -6.09 -13.04 14.36
C ASN A 78 -7.26 -12.08 14.12
N PHE A 79 -8.51 -12.54 14.27
CA PHE A 79 -9.68 -11.72 13.96
C PHE A 79 -9.88 -10.57 14.93
N VAL A 80 -9.70 -10.82 16.22
CA VAL A 80 -9.99 -9.85 17.28
C VAL A 80 -8.71 -9.55 18.05
N ARG A 81 -8.36 -8.27 18.16
CA ARG A 81 -7.26 -7.78 18.98
C ARG A 81 -7.76 -6.81 20.02
N LEU A 82 -7.16 -6.84 21.20
CA LEU A 82 -7.38 -5.82 22.22
C LEU A 82 -6.58 -4.56 21.87
N VAL A 83 -7.24 -3.42 21.99
CA VAL A 83 -6.65 -2.09 21.86
C VAL A 83 -6.82 -1.34 23.17
N SER A 84 -5.86 -0.45 23.47
CA SER A 84 -5.90 0.37 24.69
C SER A 84 -5.86 1.85 24.35
N ARG A 85 -6.66 2.65 25.07
CA ARG A 85 -6.70 4.11 24.94
C ARG A 85 -5.48 4.72 25.63
N LYS A 86 -4.29 4.59 25.04
CA LYS A 86 -3.05 5.17 25.58
C LYS A 86 -2.31 5.97 24.51
N PRO A 87 -1.87 7.21 24.80
CA PRO A 87 -1.09 7.98 23.87
C PRO A 87 0.27 7.32 23.61
N PRO A 88 0.73 7.23 22.34
CA PRO A 88 1.91 6.45 21.96
C PRO A 88 3.22 6.97 22.57
N VAL A 89 3.31 8.27 22.86
CA VAL A 89 4.57 8.96 23.20
C VAL A 89 5.08 8.64 24.61
N LEU A 90 4.24 8.10 25.49
CA LEU A 90 4.59 7.88 26.90
C LEU A 90 4.61 6.41 27.32
N HIS A 91 4.60 5.47 26.36
CA HIS A 91 4.47 4.04 26.66
C HIS A 91 5.56 3.54 27.64
N THR A 92 6.81 3.99 27.48
CA THR A 92 7.94 3.60 28.33
C THR A 92 7.81 4.14 29.76
N ILE A 93 7.32 5.37 29.92
CA ILE A 93 7.15 6.04 31.22
C ILE A 93 5.93 5.47 31.95
N TYR A 94 4.82 5.26 31.24
CA TYR A 94 3.62 4.62 31.81
C TYR A 94 3.85 3.18 32.21
N ARG A 95 4.74 2.44 31.53
CA ARG A 95 5.12 1.07 31.92
C ARG A 95 5.78 1.03 33.31
N LEU A 96 6.50 2.08 33.70
CA LEU A 96 7.13 2.23 35.02
C LEU A 96 6.13 2.72 36.09
N LEU A 97 5.18 3.56 35.73
CA LEU A 97 4.15 4.12 36.63
C LEU A 97 2.91 3.23 36.81
N ASN A 98 2.90 2.03 36.22
CA ASN A 98 1.72 1.20 35.90
C ASN A 98 1.01 0.51 37.10
N LYS A 99 1.07 1.08 38.31
CA LYS A 99 0.20 0.65 39.43
C LYS A 99 -1.12 1.41 39.51
N LEU A 100 -1.29 2.50 38.77
CA LEU A 100 -2.45 3.37 38.90
C LEU A 100 -3.19 3.47 37.56
N GLN A 101 -4.34 2.80 37.52
CA GLN A 101 -5.41 2.90 36.51
C GLN A 101 -5.03 2.45 35.09
N MET A 102 -5.38 1.20 34.80
CA MET A 102 -5.49 0.69 33.44
C MET A 102 -6.63 1.43 32.72
N GLY A 103 -6.28 2.24 31.71
CA GLY A 103 -7.24 3.01 30.91
C GLY A 103 -8.22 2.16 30.11
N ASP A 104 -9.17 2.82 29.45
CA ASP A 104 -10.23 2.17 28.67
C ASP A 104 -9.66 1.17 27.64
N TRP A 105 -10.28 0.00 27.55
CA TRP A 105 -9.95 -1.07 26.62
C TRP A 105 -11.03 -1.22 25.58
N GLY A 106 -10.64 -1.66 24.39
CA GLY A 106 -11.55 -1.84 23.27
C GLY A 106 -11.11 -3.01 22.40
N TYR A 107 -11.88 -3.25 21.35
CA TYR A 107 -11.65 -4.33 20.42
C TYR A 107 -11.33 -3.76 19.04
N ARG A 108 -10.47 -4.46 18.31
CA ARG A 108 -10.22 -4.23 16.89
C ARG A 108 -10.47 -5.53 16.17
N VAL A 109 -11.43 -5.52 15.24
CA VAL A 109 -11.81 -6.66 14.41
C VAL A 109 -11.28 -6.44 13.00
N ASN A 110 -10.46 -7.38 12.51
CA ASN A 110 -9.87 -7.31 11.18
C ASN A 110 -10.66 -8.19 10.19
N ILE A 111 -11.47 -7.54 9.35
CA ILE A 111 -12.26 -8.18 8.29
C ILE A 111 -11.35 -8.70 7.18
N ALA A 112 -10.18 -8.09 6.95
CA ALA A 112 -9.21 -8.61 5.98
C ALA A 112 -8.67 -10.00 6.38
N GLU A 113 -8.58 -10.30 7.68
CA GLU A 113 -8.27 -11.67 8.11
C GLU A 113 -9.39 -12.64 7.76
N MET A 114 -10.66 -12.22 7.78
CA MET A 114 -11.78 -13.07 7.36
C MET A 114 -11.70 -13.41 5.87
N GLN A 115 -11.27 -12.44 5.04
CA GLN A 115 -11.01 -12.71 3.62
C GLN A 115 -9.83 -13.67 3.43
N ARG A 116 -8.77 -13.56 4.23
CA ARG A 116 -7.66 -14.54 4.21
C ARG A 116 -8.13 -15.94 4.58
N MET A 117 -9.01 -16.04 5.58
CA MET A 117 -9.65 -17.32 5.95
C MET A 117 -10.48 -17.88 4.79
N HIS A 118 -11.28 -17.04 4.12
CA HIS A 118 -12.07 -17.45 2.96
C HIS A 118 -11.19 -17.95 1.80
N LEU A 119 -10.14 -17.20 1.47
CA LEU A 119 -9.13 -17.61 0.50
C LEU A 119 -8.50 -18.96 0.85
N ARG A 120 -8.21 -19.17 2.14
CA ARG A 120 -7.65 -20.44 2.61
C ARG A 120 -8.63 -21.60 2.45
N ALA A 121 -9.90 -21.38 2.76
CA ALA A 121 -10.94 -22.39 2.54
C ALA A 121 -11.07 -22.74 1.05
N LEU A 122 -11.13 -21.74 0.16
CA LEU A 122 -11.16 -21.96 -1.28
C LEU A 122 -9.91 -22.70 -1.79
N GLN A 123 -8.73 -22.36 -1.28
CA GLN A 123 -7.49 -23.05 -1.63
C GLN A 123 -7.52 -24.53 -1.20
N VAL A 124 -8.01 -24.83 0.00
CA VAL A 124 -8.16 -26.22 0.48
C VAL A 124 -9.14 -26.98 -0.41
N GLY A 125 -10.29 -26.38 -0.75
CA GLY A 125 -11.26 -26.99 -1.66
C GLY A 125 -10.71 -27.27 -3.06
N LEU A 126 -9.91 -26.34 -3.62
CA LEU A 126 -9.23 -26.55 -4.90
C LEU A 126 -8.21 -27.69 -4.85
N VAL A 127 -7.41 -27.77 -3.78
CA VAL A 127 -6.42 -28.85 -3.60
C VAL A 127 -7.11 -30.20 -3.44
N ASP A 128 -8.17 -30.26 -2.62
CA ASP A 128 -8.95 -31.47 -2.40
C ASP A 128 -9.54 -32.00 -3.72
N LYS A 129 -10.20 -31.13 -4.50
CA LYS A 129 -10.74 -31.52 -5.81
C LYS A 129 -9.67 -31.92 -6.82
N ALA A 130 -8.52 -31.24 -6.84
CA ALA A 130 -7.41 -31.64 -7.69
C ALA A 130 -6.88 -33.04 -7.34
N VAL A 131 -6.77 -33.35 -6.04
CA VAL A 131 -6.37 -34.69 -5.57
C VAL A 131 -7.43 -35.73 -5.92
N GLU A 132 -8.71 -35.43 -5.71
CA GLU A 132 -9.82 -36.31 -6.08
C GLU A 132 -9.80 -36.67 -7.56
N MET A 133 -9.67 -35.66 -8.44
CA MET A 133 -9.57 -35.86 -9.88
C MET A 133 -8.32 -36.64 -10.29
N GLN A 134 -7.18 -36.42 -9.63
CA GLN A 134 -5.95 -37.16 -9.90
C GLN A 134 -6.09 -38.66 -9.54
N VAL A 135 -6.75 -38.97 -8.42
CA VAL A 135 -6.92 -40.34 -7.93
C VAL A 135 -8.01 -41.07 -8.72
N ARG A 136 -9.12 -40.41 -9.02
CA ARG A 136 -10.30 -41.01 -9.67
C ARG A 136 -10.33 -40.85 -11.18
N GLY A 137 -9.46 -40.04 -11.78
CA GLY A 137 -9.52 -39.64 -13.19
C GLY A 137 -9.51 -40.81 -14.18
N ASN A 138 -8.84 -41.92 -13.85
CA ASN A 138 -8.83 -43.12 -14.69
C ASN A 138 -10.09 -43.99 -14.56
N ALA A 139 -10.89 -43.79 -13.50
CA ALA A 139 -12.08 -44.59 -13.17
C ALA A 139 -13.40 -43.84 -13.42
N MET A 140 -13.34 -42.53 -13.66
CA MET A 140 -14.53 -41.70 -13.89
C MET A 140 -15.06 -41.85 -15.32
N GLY A 141 -16.38 -41.99 -15.43
CA GLY A 141 -17.07 -41.85 -16.71
C GLY A 141 -17.03 -40.40 -17.22
N PRO A 142 -17.26 -40.17 -18.53
CA PRO A 142 -17.20 -38.83 -19.14
C PRO A 142 -18.18 -37.84 -18.52
N GLU A 143 -19.32 -38.30 -18.02
CA GLU A 143 -20.32 -37.45 -17.34
C GLU A 143 -19.81 -36.93 -15.99
N ALA A 144 -19.13 -37.78 -15.22
CA ALA A 144 -18.52 -37.39 -13.94
C ALA A 144 -17.40 -36.36 -14.16
N ILE A 145 -16.55 -36.59 -15.17
CA ILE A 145 -15.49 -35.64 -15.56
C ILE A 145 -16.09 -34.28 -15.93
N ALA A 146 -17.19 -34.26 -16.68
CA ALA A 146 -17.86 -33.01 -17.06
C ALA A 146 -18.51 -32.30 -15.86
N LYS A 147 -19.08 -33.05 -14.90
CA LYS A 147 -19.65 -32.50 -13.67
C LYS A 147 -18.56 -31.89 -12.78
N ASP A 148 -17.50 -32.65 -12.50
CA ASP A 148 -16.39 -32.21 -11.66
C ASP A 148 -15.61 -31.07 -12.30
N GLY A 149 -15.45 -31.09 -13.63
CA GLY A 149 -14.86 -29.98 -14.37
C GLY A 149 -15.64 -28.66 -14.22
N LYS A 150 -16.98 -28.72 -14.19
CA LYS A 150 -17.82 -27.53 -13.94
C LYS A 150 -17.68 -27.03 -12.50
N LEU A 151 -17.65 -27.93 -11.52
CA LEU A 151 -17.44 -27.56 -10.11
C LEU A 151 -16.06 -26.94 -9.91
N LEU A 152 -15.01 -27.53 -10.47
CA LEU A 152 -13.65 -27.00 -10.43
C LEU A 152 -13.59 -25.61 -11.09
N ALA A 153 -14.25 -25.41 -12.23
CA ALA A 153 -14.31 -24.11 -12.88
C ALA A 153 -15.01 -23.06 -11.99
N SER A 154 -16.06 -23.43 -11.26
CA SER A 154 -16.72 -22.55 -10.28
C SER A 154 -15.77 -22.18 -9.14
N LEU A 155 -15.11 -23.17 -8.53
CA LEU A 155 -14.15 -22.95 -7.45
C LEU A 155 -12.96 -22.07 -7.89
N LEU A 156 -12.43 -22.29 -9.09
CA LEU A 156 -11.36 -21.47 -9.65
C LEU A 156 -11.81 -20.02 -9.87
N ARG A 157 -13.03 -19.82 -10.34
CA ARG A 157 -13.62 -18.48 -10.50
C ARG A 157 -13.78 -17.78 -9.15
N GLU A 158 -14.35 -18.46 -8.16
CA GLU A 158 -14.51 -17.93 -6.80
C GLU A 158 -13.17 -17.60 -6.16
N TYR A 159 -12.18 -18.49 -6.30
CA TYR A 159 -10.82 -18.25 -5.81
C TYR A 159 -10.17 -17.04 -6.49
N THR A 160 -10.29 -16.93 -7.81
CA THR A 160 -9.75 -15.78 -8.57
C THR A 160 -10.40 -14.48 -8.13
N GLN A 161 -11.73 -14.47 -7.95
CA GLN A 161 -12.45 -13.31 -7.44
C GLN A 161 -11.99 -12.96 -6.02
N ALA A 162 -11.89 -13.94 -5.12
CA ALA A 162 -11.45 -13.72 -3.76
C ALA A 162 -10.02 -13.17 -3.68
N VAL A 163 -9.14 -13.55 -4.62
CA VAL A 163 -7.78 -13.00 -4.74
C VAL A 163 -7.84 -11.53 -5.18
N GLN A 164 -8.65 -11.20 -6.19
CA GLN A 164 -8.86 -9.81 -6.62
C GLN A 164 -9.42 -8.94 -5.50
N ASP A 165 -10.41 -9.44 -4.75
CA ASP A 165 -10.99 -8.76 -3.61
C ASP A 165 -9.93 -8.53 -2.52
N TYR A 166 -9.06 -9.52 -2.27
CA TYR A 166 -7.96 -9.38 -1.31
C TYR A 166 -6.90 -8.36 -1.76
N GLU A 167 -6.56 -8.31 -3.05
CA GLU A 167 -5.70 -7.27 -3.59
C GLU A 167 -6.33 -5.88 -3.45
N TYR A 168 -7.63 -5.77 -3.70
CA TYR A 168 -8.38 -4.54 -3.48
C TYR A 168 -8.33 -4.12 -2.00
N MET A 169 -8.60 -5.04 -1.07
CA MET A 169 -8.49 -4.79 0.37
C MET A 169 -7.08 -4.34 0.76
N THR A 170 -6.05 -4.95 0.18
CA THR A 170 -4.65 -4.59 0.43
C THR A 170 -4.35 -3.17 -0.05
N LYS A 171 -4.80 -2.78 -1.26
CA LYS A 171 -4.65 -1.42 -1.78
C LYS A 171 -5.37 -0.39 -0.91
N VAL A 172 -6.58 -0.71 -0.44
CA VAL A 172 -7.36 0.17 0.43
C VAL A 172 -6.75 0.27 1.84
N SER A 173 -6.14 -0.79 2.37
CA SER A 173 -5.51 -0.77 3.70
C SER A 173 -4.32 0.21 3.81
N GLN A 174 -3.75 0.62 2.68
CA GLN A 174 -2.69 1.64 2.63
C GLN A 174 -3.24 3.07 2.80
N GLN A 175 -4.56 3.24 2.69
CA GLN A 175 -5.20 4.53 2.90
C GLN A 175 -5.22 4.89 4.39
N PRO A 176 -5.32 6.19 4.75
CA PRO A 176 -5.39 6.62 6.14
C PRO A 176 -6.55 6.00 6.94
N PHE A 177 -7.60 5.57 6.25
CA PHE A 177 -8.79 4.96 6.83
C PHE A 177 -8.98 3.57 6.21
N ASP A 178 -8.75 2.53 7.00
CA ASP A 178 -9.02 1.16 6.60
C ASP A 178 -10.49 0.82 6.91
N PHE A 179 -11.29 0.55 5.87
CA PHE A 179 -12.69 0.13 6.02
C PHE A 179 -12.83 -1.34 6.42
N PHE A 180 -11.77 -2.13 6.24
CA PHE A 180 -11.74 -3.55 6.57
C PHE A 180 -11.28 -3.82 8.00
N VAL A 181 -11.11 -2.76 8.79
CA VAL A 181 -10.82 -2.86 10.22
C VAL A 181 -11.91 -2.10 10.97
N ALA A 182 -12.69 -2.81 11.78
CA ALA A 182 -13.60 -2.19 12.75
C ALA A 182 -12.84 -2.03 14.07
N SER A 183 -12.75 -0.82 14.62
CA SER A 183 -11.97 -0.56 15.84
C SER A 183 -12.71 0.30 16.83
N SER A 184 -12.67 -0.05 18.12
CA SER A 184 -13.18 0.76 19.23
C SER A 184 -12.53 2.15 19.34
N GLU A 185 -11.48 2.43 18.58
CA GLU A 185 -10.96 3.78 18.39
C GLU A 185 -12.00 4.74 17.78
N ARG A 186 -12.91 4.22 16.95
CA ARG A 186 -14.03 4.99 16.39
C ARG A 186 -15.25 4.80 17.29
N TYR A 187 -15.91 5.89 17.67
CA TYR A 187 -17.06 5.84 18.59
C TYR A 187 -18.17 4.91 18.08
N GLN A 188 -18.52 5.01 16.80
CA GLN A 188 -19.57 4.20 16.16
C GLN A 188 -19.24 2.70 16.20
N ASP A 189 -18.02 2.34 15.82
CA ASP A 189 -17.54 0.96 15.88
C ASP A 189 -17.49 0.46 17.31
N SER A 190 -17.05 1.28 18.27
CA SER A 190 -16.99 0.91 19.67
C SER A 190 -18.37 0.50 20.19
N TYR A 191 -19.40 1.29 19.86
CA TYR A 191 -20.78 0.97 20.20
C TYR A 191 -21.26 -0.34 19.56
N VAL A 192 -20.99 -0.55 18.26
CA VAL A 192 -21.38 -1.77 17.55
C VAL A 192 -20.64 -2.99 18.10
N LEU A 193 -19.32 -2.90 18.25
CA LEU A 193 -18.46 -3.98 18.76
C LEU A 193 -18.89 -4.36 20.16
N ASP A 194 -19.09 -3.41 21.06
CA ASP A 194 -19.51 -3.68 22.42
C ASP A 194 -20.91 -4.35 22.46
N LYS A 195 -21.85 -3.91 21.62
CA LYS A 195 -23.17 -4.55 21.50
C LYS A 195 -23.07 -5.98 20.95
N VAL A 196 -22.22 -6.23 19.96
CA VAL A 196 -22.00 -7.56 19.37
C VAL A 196 -21.29 -8.50 20.35
N MET A 197 -20.28 -8.01 21.06
CA MET A 197 -19.56 -8.79 22.09
C MET A 197 -20.50 -9.16 23.24
N ARG A 198 -21.29 -8.21 23.75
CA ARG A 198 -22.31 -8.46 24.78
C ARG A 198 -23.36 -9.47 24.31
N LYS A 199 -23.86 -9.35 23.07
CA LYS A 199 -24.84 -10.29 22.50
C LYS A 199 -24.32 -11.73 22.47
N ASN A 200 -23.05 -11.92 22.07
CA ASN A 200 -22.44 -13.24 21.97
C ASN A 200 -21.84 -13.75 23.29
N ARG A 201 -21.96 -12.97 24.38
CA ARG A 201 -21.36 -13.27 25.70
C ARG A 201 -19.84 -13.47 25.62
N VAL A 202 -19.19 -12.80 24.67
CA VAL A 202 -17.74 -12.86 24.48
C VAL A 202 -17.12 -11.67 25.22
N GLY A 203 -16.35 -11.96 26.25
CA GLY A 203 -15.55 -11.00 26.99
C GLY A 203 -14.08 -11.06 26.59
N ALA A 204 -13.32 -10.09 27.06
CA ALA A 204 -11.88 -10.02 26.81
C ALA A 204 -11.08 -11.24 27.35
N ARG A 205 -11.67 -12.01 28.27
CA ARG A 205 -11.08 -13.27 28.79
C ARG A 205 -11.18 -14.43 27.81
N ASP A 206 -12.19 -14.44 26.94
CA ASP A 206 -12.43 -15.54 26.00
C ASP A 206 -11.43 -15.52 24.83
N PHE A 207 -10.77 -14.38 24.61
CA PHE A 207 -9.66 -14.26 23.66
C PHE A 207 -8.29 -14.61 24.25
N ALA A 208 -8.22 -14.83 25.57
CA ALA A 208 -7.00 -15.33 26.17
C ALA A 208 -6.84 -16.82 25.80
N ASP A 209 -5.64 -17.21 25.36
CA ASP A 209 -5.30 -18.60 25.03
C ASP A 209 -4.40 -19.18 26.15
N PRO A 210 -4.96 -19.55 27.31
CA PRO A 210 -4.17 -20.17 28.38
C PRO A 210 -3.65 -21.54 27.93
N PRO A 211 -2.39 -21.91 28.23
CA PRO A 211 -1.47 -21.25 29.17
C PRO A 211 -0.59 -20.15 28.54
N ARG A 212 -0.66 -19.96 27.21
CA ARG A 212 0.27 -19.10 26.46
C ARG A 212 0.09 -17.62 26.76
N MET A 213 -1.13 -17.17 27.04
CA MET A 213 -1.41 -15.76 27.28
C MET A 213 -2.50 -15.60 28.35
N THR A 214 -2.17 -14.98 29.48
CA THR A 214 -3.15 -14.59 30.50
C THR A 214 -3.84 -13.29 30.11
N TYR A 215 -5.04 -13.04 30.63
CA TYR A 215 -5.77 -11.79 30.39
C TYR A 215 -4.93 -10.53 30.73
N GLU A 216 -4.19 -10.56 31.84
CA GLU A 216 -3.31 -9.45 32.23
C GLU A 216 -2.12 -9.28 31.27
N SER A 217 -1.56 -10.38 30.74
CA SER A 217 -0.55 -10.29 29.68
C SER A 217 -1.14 -9.73 28.38
N MET A 218 -2.38 -10.08 28.04
CA MET A 218 -3.05 -9.56 26.85
C MET A 218 -3.30 -8.06 26.94
N LYS A 219 -3.64 -7.55 28.12
CA LYS A 219 -3.68 -6.11 28.40
C LYS A 219 -2.33 -5.43 28.22
N LEU A 220 -1.24 -6.05 28.68
CA LEU A 220 0.12 -5.52 28.50
C LEU A 220 0.55 -5.48 27.03
N HIS A 221 0.01 -6.37 26.21
CA HIS A 221 0.28 -6.46 24.77
C HIS A 221 -0.79 -5.79 23.90
N ALA A 222 -1.80 -5.14 24.50
CA ALA A 222 -2.80 -4.42 23.73
C ALA A 222 -2.12 -3.29 22.96
N LEU A 223 -2.52 -3.11 21.71
CA LEU A 223 -1.96 -2.05 20.88
C LEU A 223 -2.34 -0.70 21.50
N PRO A 224 -1.38 0.17 21.87
CA PRO A 224 -1.69 1.51 22.31
C PRO A 224 -2.20 2.29 21.10
N THR A 225 -3.48 2.65 21.13
CA THR A 225 -4.14 3.40 20.06
C THR A 225 -4.75 4.68 20.62
N GLY A 226 -4.72 5.75 19.84
CA GLY A 226 -5.21 7.04 20.29
C GLY A 226 -4.84 8.18 19.35
N PRO A 227 -5.57 9.32 19.41
CA PRO A 227 -6.75 9.59 20.25
C PRO A 227 -8.00 8.81 19.80
N TRP A 228 -8.83 8.36 20.74
CA TRP A 228 -10.12 7.74 20.42
C TRP A 228 -11.18 8.80 20.16
N GLY A 229 -12.10 8.53 19.23
CA GLY A 229 -13.20 9.41 18.89
C GLY A 229 -14.14 9.65 20.08
N SER A 230 -14.68 10.87 20.17
CA SER A 230 -15.68 11.23 21.17
C SER A 230 -17.10 11.03 20.63
N GLU A 231 -18.05 10.89 21.55
CA GLU A 231 -19.48 10.85 21.23
C GLU A 231 -19.98 12.16 20.62
N GLU A 232 -19.37 13.29 20.99
CA GLU A 232 -19.78 14.62 20.53
C GLU A 232 -19.57 14.82 19.02
N ASN A 233 -18.58 14.13 18.43
CA ASN A 233 -18.24 14.25 17.02
C ASN A 233 -17.94 12.85 16.43
N PRO A 234 -18.97 12.01 16.24
CA PRO A 234 -18.77 10.67 15.71
C PRO A 234 -18.31 10.76 14.25
N GLU A 235 -17.09 10.33 13.98
CA GLU A 235 -16.60 10.23 12.61
C GLU A 235 -17.42 9.16 11.86
N PRO A 236 -18.01 9.47 10.69
CA PRO A 236 -18.72 8.48 9.90
C PRO A 236 -17.75 7.38 9.43
N LEU A 237 -18.27 6.18 9.16
CA LEU A 237 -17.48 5.09 8.60
C LEU A 237 -16.77 5.57 7.32
N GLY A 238 -15.45 5.64 7.39
CA GLY A 238 -14.62 6.09 6.29
C GLY A 238 -14.28 7.58 6.23
N GLY A 239 -14.68 8.33 7.25
CA GLY A 239 -14.51 9.77 7.31
C GLY A 239 -15.36 10.48 6.24
N THR A 240 -15.26 11.81 6.22
CA THR A 240 -15.85 12.56 5.10
C THR A 240 -14.96 12.40 3.87
N ARG A 241 -15.56 12.23 2.67
CA ARG A 241 -14.81 12.11 1.39
C ARG A 241 -13.75 13.22 1.23
N ASN A 242 -14.03 14.41 1.77
CA ASN A 242 -13.11 15.54 1.75
C ASN A 242 -11.97 15.42 2.77
N ALA A 243 -12.18 14.82 3.94
CA ALA A 243 -11.14 14.64 4.94
C ALA A 243 -10.14 13.55 4.53
N SER A 244 -10.63 12.42 4.01
CA SER A 244 -9.76 11.34 3.52
C SER A 244 -8.91 11.78 2.33
N ALA A 245 -9.51 12.48 1.35
CA ALA A 245 -8.78 13.05 0.23
C ALA A 245 -7.69 14.04 0.69
N LYS A 246 -8.01 14.94 1.63
CA LYS A 246 -7.04 15.89 2.17
C LYS A 246 -5.89 15.22 2.94
N ALA A 247 -6.17 14.15 3.68
CA ALA A 247 -5.14 13.43 4.43
C ALA A 247 -4.14 12.72 3.51
N VAL A 248 -4.63 12.04 2.48
CA VAL A 248 -3.78 11.40 1.45
C VAL A 248 -2.95 12.45 0.72
N LEU A 249 -3.58 13.55 0.31
CA LEU A 249 -2.90 14.64 -0.39
C LEU A 249 -1.80 15.25 0.49
N ARG A 250 -2.09 15.51 1.78
CA ARG A 250 -1.14 16.09 2.73
C ARG A 250 0.06 15.19 2.96
N ARG A 251 -0.14 13.87 3.09
CA ARG A 251 0.95 12.91 3.26
C ARG A 251 1.83 12.88 2.02
N ASN A 252 1.24 12.74 0.84
CA ASN A 252 2.00 12.73 -0.41
C ASN A 252 2.74 14.05 -0.65
N PHE A 253 2.11 15.16 -0.32
CA PHE A 253 2.72 16.48 -0.38
C PHE A 253 3.90 16.62 0.60
N TRP A 254 3.77 16.13 1.83
CA TRP A 254 4.87 16.14 2.82
C TRP A 254 6.06 15.27 2.37
N TRP A 255 5.81 14.10 1.79
CA TRP A 255 6.88 13.27 1.22
C TRP A 255 7.60 13.98 0.06
N LYS A 256 6.86 14.70 -0.79
CA LYS A 256 7.47 15.51 -1.87
C LYS A 256 8.31 16.66 -1.30
N ILE A 257 7.84 17.34 -0.26
CA ILE A 257 8.62 18.40 0.41
C ILE A 257 9.89 17.81 1.03
N MET A 258 9.79 16.71 1.77
CA MET A 258 10.97 16.06 2.37
C MET A 258 11.96 15.61 1.30
N GLY A 259 11.47 15.01 0.21
CA GLY A 259 12.30 14.65 -0.94
C GLY A 259 12.99 15.86 -1.56
N ALA A 260 12.28 16.98 -1.73
CA ALA A 260 12.86 18.21 -2.26
C ALA A 260 13.90 18.84 -1.33
N VAL A 261 13.66 18.85 -0.01
CA VAL A 261 14.60 19.36 0.99
C VAL A 261 15.86 18.50 1.03
N VAL A 262 15.71 17.18 1.08
CA VAL A 262 16.84 16.24 1.06
C VAL A 262 17.62 16.36 -0.24
N GLY A 263 16.93 16.31 -1.39
CA GLY A 263 17.57 16.47 -2.70
C GLY A 263 18.30 17.81 -2.83
N GLY A 264 17.70 18.91 -2.37
CA GLY A 264 18.32 20.23 -2.34
C GLY A 264 19.56 20.27 -1.45
N ALA A 265 19.51 19.68 -0.25
CA ALA A 265 20.66 19.57 0.64
C ALA A 265 21.81 18.76 0.01
N PHE A 266 21.49 17.68 -0.71
CA PHE A 266 22.48 16.89 -1.44
C PHE A 266 23.06 17.60 -2.67
N LEU A 267 22.35 18.53 -3.29
CA LEU A 267 22.89 19.33 -4.40
C LEU A 267 23.79 20.46 -3.89
N VAL A 268 23.36 21.19 -2.87
CA VAL A 268 24.08 22.36 -2.34
C VAL A 268 25.24 21.95 -1.43
N GLY A 269 25.08 20.86 -0.67
CA GLY A 269 26.03 20.40 0.33
C GLY A 269 27.44 20.18 -0.22
N PRO A 270 27.64 19.35 -1.25
CA PRO A 270 28.95 19.15 -1.87
C PRO A 270 29.53 20.45 -2.41
N MET A 271 28.72 21.30 -3.05
CA MET A 271 29.21 22.58 -3.59
C MET A 271 29.78 23.48 -2.48
N TRP A 272 29.09 23.58 -1.34
CA TRP A 272 29.58 24.34 -0.19
C TRP A 272 30.86 23.75 0.39
N LEU A 273 30.93 22.42 0.50
CA LEU A 273 32.07 21.71 1.06
C LEU A 273 33.33 21.86 0.18
N LEU A 274 33.15 21.75 -1.15
CA LEU A 274 34.20 21.95 -2.15
C LEU A 274 34.71 23.40 -2.23
N VAL A 275 33.89 24.39 -1.86
CA VAL A 275 34.32 25.79 -1.78
C VAL A 275 35.20 26.04 -0.54
N LEU A 276 34.95 25.30 0.55
CA LEU A 276 35.62 25.52 1.84
C LEU A 276 37.04 24.94 1.88
N GLN A 277 37.29 23.82 1.18
CA GLN A 277 38.59 23.14 1.17
C GLN A 277 39.08 22.96 -0.27
N ARG A 278 40.31 23.42 -0.56
CA ARG A 278 40.90 23.41 -1.91
C ARG A 278 41.78 22.20 -2.21
N ASP A 279 41.68 21.13 -1.43
CA ASP A 279 42.50 19.94 -1.61
C ASP A 279 41.88 18.97 -2.64
N LEU A 280 42.68 18.61 -3.65
CA LEU A 280 42.33 17.69 -4.74
C LEU A 280 41.72 16.37 -4.23
N TYR A 281 42.39 15.73 -3.27
CA TYR A 281 41.97 14.43 -2.73
C TYR A 281 40.66 14.51 -1.94
N LEU A 282 40.43 15.63 -1.24
CA LEU A 282 39.17 15.84 -0.52
C LEU A 282 38.03 16.07 -1.50
N ASN A 283 38.25 16.78 -2.60
CA ASN A 283 37.22 17.02 -3.60
C ASN A 283 36.70 15.73 -4.24
N LEU A 284 37.62 14.82 -4.60
CA LEU A 284 37.26 13.52 -5.17
C LEU A 284 36.59 12.61 -4.12
N GLY A 285 37.10 12.60 -2.89
CA GLY A 285 36.53 11.83 -1.78
C GLY A 285 35.11 12.27 -1.43
N VAL A 286 34.86 13.59 -1.38
CA VAL A 286 33.54 14.17 -1.11
C VAL A 286 32.58 13.83 -2.24
N ALA A 287 32.96 14.03 -3.50
CA ALA A 287 32.10 13.73 -4.64
C ALA A 287 31.67 12.26 -4.69
N THR A 288 32.62 11.32 -4.48
CA THR A 288 32.33 9.88 -4.46
C THR A 288 31.46 9.46 -3.27
N ALA A 289 31.76 9.96 -2.06
CA ALA A 289 30.98 9.65 -0.87
C ALA A 289 29.54 10.19 -0.96
N PHE A 290 29.35 11.43 -1.41
CA PHE A 290 28.00 12.01 -1.57
C PHE A 290 27.21 11.34 -2.70
N THR A 291 27.85 10.99 -3.82
CA THR A 291 27.20 10.22 -4.90
C THR A 291 26.74 8.85 -4.42
N PHE A 292 27.59 8.15 -3.66
CA PHE A 292 27.25 6.85 -3.10
C PHE A 292 26.12 6.94 -2.07
N ALA A 293 26.20 7.90 -1.14
CA ALA A 293 25.15 8.15 -0.14
C ALA A 293 23.81 8.53 -0.80
N PHE A 294 23.85 9.37 -1.84
CA PHE A 294 22.67 9.73 -2.61
C PHE A 294 22.06 8.51 -3.32
N GLY A 295 22.87 7.69 -3.99
CA GLY A 295 22.41 6.46 -4.63
C GLY A 295 21.72 5.52 -3.64
N PHE A 296 22.33 5.31 -2.46
CA PHE A 296 21.74 4.49 -1.41
C PHE A 296 20.41 5.05 -0.89
N LEU A 297 20.32 6.39 -0.74
CA LEU A 297 19.10 7.06 -0.32
C LEU A 297 17.98 6.86 -1.36
N ILE A 298 18.29 7.03 -2.65
CA ILE A 298 17.31 6.89 -3.74
C ILE A 298 16.82 5.44 -3.87
N VAL A 299 17.67 4.42 -3.65
CA VAL A 299 17.24 3.01 -3.59
C VAL A 299 16.16 2.79 -2.52
N GLY A 300 16.23 3.49 -1.39
CA GLY A 300 15.19 3.42 -0.35
C GLY A 300 13.91 4.20 -0.67
N CYS A 301 13.94 5.09 -1.66
CA CYS A 301 12.84 6.01 -1.96
C CYS A 301 12.10 5.69 -3.26
N VAL A 302 12.69 4.89 -4.16
CA VAL A 302 12.18 4.64 -5.50
C VAL A 302 12.07 3.13 -5.73
N ASP A 303 10.88 2.67 -6.09
CA ASP A 303 10.59 1.24 -6.30
C ASP A 303 11.16 0.70 -7.63
N GLN A 304 11.49 1.59 -8.58
CA GLN A 304 11.98 1.24 -9.92
C GLN A 304 13.49 1.47 -10.06
N LEU A 305 14.22 0.40 -10.36
CA LEU A 305 15.68 0.44 -10.53
C LEU A 305 16.12 1.41 -11.64
N ASP A 306 15.40 1.47 -12.75
CA ASP A 306 15.74 2.35 -13.89
C ASP A 306 15.76 3.83 -13.48
N GLN A 307 14.81 4.25 -12.65
CA GLN A 307 14.72 5.61 -12.14
C GLN A 307 15.84 5.91 -11.12
N VAL A 308 16.25 4.91 -10.32
CA VAL A 308 17.40 5.02 -9.40
C VAL A 308 18.69 5.25 -10.19
N PHE A 309 18.93 4.46 -11.23
CA PHE A 309 20.12 4.60 -12.08
C PHE A 309 20.14 5.94 -12.80
N ALA A 310 19.04 6.34 -13.44
CA ALA A 310 18.95 7.62 -14.14
C ALA A 310 19.21 8.80 -13.20
N SER A 311 18.62 8.80 -12.00
CA SER A 311 18.80 9.87 -11.02
C SER A 311 20.23 9.93 -10.48
N THR A 312 20.84 8.77 -10.21
CA THR A 312 22.22 8.69 -9.69
C THR A 312 23.23 9.15 -10.75
N LEU A 313 23.05 8.74 -12.01
CA LEU A 313 23.90 9.18 -13.12
C LEU A 313 23.78 10.69 -13.36
N ALA A 314 22.56 11.24 -13.34
CA ALA A 314 22.34 12.67 -13.46
C ALA A 314 23.05 13.44 -12.34
N TYR A 315 22.93 12.97 -11.09
CA TYR A 315 23.60 13.58 -9.95
C TYR A 315 25.12 13.51 -10.04
N ALA A 316 25.66 12.34 -10.40
CA ALA A 316 27.10 12.13 -10.59
C ALA A 316 27.65 13.05 -11.69
N ALA A 317 26.94 13.18 -12.81
CA ALA A 317 27.33 14.06 -13.91
C ALA A 317 27.43 15.52 -13.46
N VAL A 318 26.42 16.01 -12.73
CA VAL A 318 26.43 17.38 -12.17
C VAL A 318 27.65 17.57 -11.27
N LEU A 319 27.89 16.67 -10.32
CA LEU A 319 29.05 16.79 -9.43
C LEU A 319 30.39 16.74 -10.18
N MET A 320 30.53 15.85 -11.17
CA MET A 320 31.74 15.74 -11.97
C MET A 320 32.02 17.01 -12.80
N VAL A 321 30.99 17.65 -13.35
CA VAL A 321 31.13 18.94 -14.04
C VAL A 321 31.61 20.03 -13.08
N PHE A 322 31.03 20.10 -11.88
CA PHE A 322 31.47 21.06 -10.86
C PHE A 322 32.92 20.83 -10.42
N VAL A 323 33.30 19.57 -10.20
CA VAL A 323 34.67 19.19 -9.87
C VAL A 323 35.63 19.59 -11.01
N GLY A 324 35.25 19.37 -12.27
CA GLY A 324 36.02 19.79 -13.45
C GLY A 324 36.26 21.30 -13.51
N VAL A 325 35.20 22.11 -13.39
CA VAL A 325 35.30 23.59 -13.40
C VAL A 325 36.17 24.12 -12.25
N MET A 326 36.20 23.43 -11.11
CA MET A 326 37.07 23.80 -9.99
C MET A 326 38.54 23.50 -10.26
N PHE A 327 38.86 22.46 -11.04
CA PHE A 327 40.24 22.16 -11.44
C PHE A 327 40.81 23.17 -12.43
N ASP A 328 40.00 23.61 -13.41
CA ASP A 328 40.43 24.62 -14.39
C ASP A 328 40.90 25.92 -13.73
N LYS A 329 40.30 26.28 -12.57
CA LYS A 329 40.70 27.47 -11.81
C LYS A 329 41.99 27.30 -11.01
N GLN A 330 42.39 26.08 -10.67
CA GLN A 330 43.61 25.82 -9.89
C GLN A 330 44.86 25.79 -10.77
N PHE A 331 44.72 25.46 -12.05
CA PHE A 331 45.81 25.43 -13.01
C PHE A 331 45.47 26.32 -14.22
N PRO A 332 45.49 27.66 -14.08
CA PRO A 332 45.38 28.51 -15.25
C PRO A 332 46.57 28.19 -16.16
N GLU A 333 46.29 27.65 -17.35
CA GLU A 333 47.30 27.38 -18.37
C GLU A 333 48.01 28.69 -18.72
N GLY A 334 49.17 28.95 -18.10
CA GLY A 334 50.00 30.12 -18.40
C GLY A 334 50.64 30.89 -17.24
N ALA A 335 51.00 30.23 -16.13
CA ALA A 335 51.88 30.82 -15.12
C ALA A 335 53.19 30.03 -15.00
#